data_AF-A0A4Y7LCC3-F1
#
_entry.id   AF-A0A4Y7LCC3-F1
#
_cell.length_a   1.000
_cell.length_b   1.000
_cell.length_c   1.000
_cell.angle_alpha   90.00
_cell.angle_beta   90.00
_cell.angle_gamma   90.00
#
_symmetry.space_group_name_H-M   'P 1'
#
loop_
_entity.id
_entity.type
_entity.pdbx_description
1 polymer ?
#
loop_
_entity_poly.entity_id
_entity_poly.type
_entity_poly.pdbx_seq_one_letter_code
_entity_poly.pdbx_strand_id
1 'polypeptide(L)'
;MGAGGNMSAPSTKKGDQSVLRRAPHSKPPFTLSQIKKAIPPHCFQRSVLRSFSYVVYDLIIVSLLYFAATTFIPLLPTPLTYPAWIAYWICQGCVCTGIWVIAHECGHHAFSDYQWLDDTVGLVLHSLLLVPYFSWKYSHRRHHSNTGSLERDEVFVPKPKSEMSWFSKYLNNPPGRVLTLTVTLTLGWPLYLAFNVSGRHYERFACHFDPHGPIYSDRERLQIYISDIGFFAVVYGLYLLAAAKGLTWHTHPSLPHYDSSEWDWLRGALATMDRDYGILNKVFHNITDTHVAHHLFSTMPHYNAMEATKAIKPILGDYYQFDGTSFYKAMWREARECMYVAPDEGSDQLKRQNPDQQQQAYLNNSGIGSSDGANNARKVSIEEIEQWTEHYQPLKRFKVSNIDQPAQQNQHITQ
;
A
#
# COMPACT_ATOMS: atom_id res chain seq x y z
N MET A 1 -63.06 47.32 28.33
CA MET A 1 -62.58 46.74 29.60
C MET A 1 -62.20 45.29 29.35
N GLY A 2 -61.05 44.85 29.86
CA GLY A 2 -60.56 43.48 29.73
C GLY A 2 -59.16 43.38 29.11
N ALA A 3 -58.16 43.94 29.80
CA ALA A 3 -56.76 43.66 29.53
C ALA A 3 -56.40 42.28 30.09
N GLY A 4 -55.66 41.48 29.31
CA GLY A 4 -55.06 40.23 29.77
C GLY A 4 -54.32 39.57 28.61
N GLY A 5 -53.07 39.14 28.73
CA GLY A 5 -52.06 39.28 29.76
C GLY A 5 -50.75 38.85 29.11
N ASN A 6 -49.71 39.68 29.26
CA ASN A 6 -48.37 39.35 28.80
C ASN A 6 -47.87 38.10 29.55
N MET A 7 -47.74 36.98 28.85
CA MET A 7 -46.97 35.85 29.34
C MET A 7 -45.49 36.20 29.21
N SER A 8 -44.91 36.58 30.34
CA SER A 8 -43.48 36.77 30.53
C SER A 8 -42.72 35.50 30.14
N ALA A 9 -41.90 35.59 29.09
CA ALA A 9 -40.89 34.59 28.81
C ALA A 9 -39.96 34.47 30.03
N PRO A 10 -39.52 33.25 30.42
CA PRO A 10 -38.56 33.12 31.49
C PRO A 10 -37.29 33.87 31.09
N SER A 11 -36.84 34.78 31.95
CA SER A 11 -35.54 35.43 31.79
C SER A 11 -34.47 34.35 31.84
N THR A 12 -33.95 33.98 30.66
CA THR A 12 -32.71 33.21 30.57
C THR A 12 -31.62 34.07 31.19
N LYS A 13 -31.29 33.75 32.45
CA LYS A 13 -30.04 34.16 33.09
C LYS A 13 -28.93 33.99 32.06
N LYS A 14 -28.18 35.07 31.80
CA LYS A 14 -26.86 35.03 31.14
C LYS A 14 -25.96 34.13 31.99
N GLY A 15 -26.02 32.83 31.74
CA GLY A 15 -25.24 31.82 32.41
C GLY A 15 -24.27 31.23 31.41
N ASP A 16 -23.00 31.54 31.62
CA ASP A 16 -21.83 30.76 31.24
C ASP A 16 -21.88 30.08 29.86
N GLN A 17 -21.26 30.72 28.85
CA GLN A 17 -21.03 30.11 27.55
C GLN A 17 -19.93 29.04 27.68
N SER A 18 -20.22 27.95 28.40
CA SER A 18 -19.42 26.75 28.28
C SER A 18 -19.59 26.25 26.84
N VAL A 19 -18.47 26.05 26.14
CA VAL A 19 -18.44 25.58 24.74
C VAL A 19 -19.15 24.22 24.58
N LEU A 20 -19.40 23.51 25.70
CA LEU A 20 -19.99 22.18 25.77
C LEU A 20 -21.39 22.18 26.40
N ARG A 21 -22.37 22.77 25.71
CA ARG A 21 -23.77 22.69 26.13
C ARG A 21 -24.38 21.36 25.71
N ARG A 22 -24.89 20.58 26.68
CA ARG A 22 -25.58 19.32 26.41
C ARG A 22 -26.87 19.56 25.61
N ALA A 23 -27.10 18.73 24.59
CA ALA A 23 -28.33 18.75 23.80
C ALA A 23 -29.57 18.33 24.63
N PRO A 24 -30.80 18.74 24.24
CA PRO A 24 -32.03 18.26 24.86
C PRO A 24 -32.15 16.73 24.77
N HIS A 25 -32.67 16.09 25.82
CA HIS A 25 -32.85 14.63 25.91
C HIS A 25 -34.31 14.22 26.09
N SER A 26 -35.20 15.18 26.33
CA SER A 26 -36.65 14.94 26.33
C SER A 26 -37.15 14.72 24.90
N LYS A 27 -38.32 14.07 24.79
CA LYS A 27 -38.96 13.86 23.49
C LYS A 27 -39.14 15.20 22.75
N PRO A 28 -38.72 15.32 21.48
CA PRO A 28 -38.87 16.56 20.73
C PRO A 28 -40.34 17.00 20.64
N PRO A 29 -40.63 18.31 20.76
CA PRO A 29 -42.00 18.84 20.70
C PRO A 29 -42.56 18.94 19.27
N PHE A 30 -41.90 18.30 18.29
CA PHE A 30 -42.26 18.32 16.88
C PHE A 30 -42.13 16.92 16.26
N THR A 31 -42.81 16.73 15.13
CA THR A 31 -42.83 15.47 14.38
C THR A 31 -41.91 15.54 13.16
N LEU A 32 -41.50 14.37 12.64
CA LEU A 32 -40.75 14.28 11.39
C LEU A 32 -41.46 14.94 10.21
N SER A 33 -42.80 14.86 10.17
CA SER A 33 -43.61 15.49 9.11
C SER A 33 -43.52 17.03 9.17
N GLN A 34 -43.54 17.62 10.36
CA GLN A 34 -43.35 19.08 10.52
C GLN A 34 -41.97 19.52 10.02
N ILE A 35 -40.92 18.74 10.33
CA ILE A 35 -39.56 19.01 9.84
C ILE A 35 -39.53 18.91 8.30
N LYS A 36 -40.06 17.83 7.73
CA LYS A 36 -40.06 17.62 6.28
C LYS A 36 -40.80 18.72 5.52
N LYS A 37 -41.91 19.21 6.06
CA LYS A 37 -42.70 20.32 5.47
C LYS A 37 -41.93 21.65 5.44
N ALA A 38 -40.95 21.84 6.31
CA ALA A 38 -40.11 23.04 6.30
C ALA A 38 -39.05 23.04 5.18
N ILE A 39 -38.78 21.87 4.57
CA ILE A 39 -37.74 21.70 3.55
C ILE A 39 -38.35 21.90 2.15
N PRO A 40 -37.77 22.75 1.29
CA PRO A 40 -38.23 22.93 -0.08
C PRO A 40 -38.31 21.60 -0.86
N PRO A 41 -39.39 21.32 -1.62
CA PRO A 41 -39.57 20.04 -2.30
C PRO A 41 -38.44 19.67 -3.28
N HIS A 42 -37.84 20.67 -3.94
CA HIS A 42 -36.75 20.44 -4.88
C HIS A 42 -35.48 19.89 -4.21
N CYS A 43 -35.31 20.05 -2.89
CA CYS A 43 -34.17 19.45 -2.16
C CYS A 43 -34.22 17.91 -2.13
N PHE A 44 -35.39 17.32 -2.42
CA PHE A 44 -35.56 15.86 -2.51
C PHE A 44 -35.50 15.34 -3.95
N GLN A 45 -35.25 16.22 -4.94
CA GLN A 45 -35.09 15.82 -6.33
C GLN A 45 -33.63 15.46 -6.59
N ARG A 46 -33.39 14.20 -6.95
CA ARG A 46 -32.07 13.69 -7.28
C ARG A 46 -31.77 13.98 -8.74
N SER A 47 -30.52 14.28 -9.06
CA SER A 47 -30.09 14.54 -10.44
C SER A 47 -28.84 13.74 -10.73
N VAL A 48 -28.97 12.72 -11.56
CA VAL A 48 -27.85 11.85 -11.97
C VAL A 48 -26.68 12.68 -12.50
N LEU A 49 -26.95 13.67 -13.36
CA LEU A 49 -25.92 14.54 -13.91
C LEU A 49 -25.20 15.33 -12.81
N ARG A 50 -25.95 15.89 -11.87
CA ARG A 50 -25.36 16.65 -10.75
C ARG A 50 -24.55 15.74 -9.84
N SER A 51 -25.06 14.55 -9.51
CA SER A 51 -24.37 13.59 -8.65
C SER A 51 -23.06 13.11 -9.28
N PHE A 52 -23.06 12.76 -10.57
CA PHE A 52 -21.83 12.42 -11.29
C PHE A 52 -20.87 13.60 -11.45
N SER A 53 -21.36 14.84 -11.54
CA SER A 53 -20.48 16.01 -11.61
C SER A 53 -19.58 16.14 -10.37
N TYR A 54 -20.09 15.76 -9.18
CA TYR A 54 -19.28 15.72 -7.97
C TYR A 54 -18.26 14.58 -7.98
N VAL A 55 -18.60 13.40 -8.52
CA VAL A 55 -17.65 12.30 -8.70
C VAL A 55 -16.49 12.73 -9.60
N VAL A 56 -16.80 13.33 -10.75
CA VAL A 56 -15.78 13.81 -11.71
C VAL A 56 -14.94 14.93 -11.09
N TYR A 57 -15.57 15.88 -10.39
CA TYR A 57 -14.89 16.96 -9.69
C TYR A 57 -13.86 16.43 -8.68
N ASP A 58 -14.26 15.50 -7.81
CA ASP A 58 -13.36 14.91 -6.82
C ASP A 58 -12.23 14.12 -7.48
N LEU A 59 -12.51 13.35 -8.54
CA LEU A 59 -11.49 12.61 -9.29
C LEU A 59 -10.48 13.52 -10.00
N ILE A 60 -10.90 14.69 -10.49
CA ILE A 60 -9.99 15.70 -11.03
C ILE A 60 -9.05 16.20 -9.92
N ILE A 61 -9.58 16.53 -8.74
CA ILE A 61 -8.74 17.00 -7.63
C ILE A 61 -7.77 15.91 -7.17
N VAL A 62 -8.25 14.66 -7.04
CA VAL A 62 -7.40 13.49 -6.74
C VAL A 62 -6.24 13.40 -7.73
N SER A 63 -6.54 13.52 -9.03
CA SER A 63 -5.54 13.42 -10.09
C SER A 63 -4.53 14.58 -10.06
N LEU A 64 -5.01 15.80 -9.81
CA LEU A 64 -4.16 16.99 -9.72
C LEU A 64 -3.26 16.96 -8.48
N LEU A 65 -3.78 16.55 -7.32
CA LEU A 65 -3.00 16.38 -6.10
C LEU A 65 -1.93 15.30 -6.28
N TYR A 66 -2.28 14.15 -6.86
CA TYR A 66 -1.32 13.09 -7.15
C TYR A 66 -0.23 13.56 -8.13
N PHE A 67 -0.61 14.24 -9.21
CA PHE A 67 0.32 14.80 -10.18
C PHE A 67 1.26 15.82 -9.53
N ALA A 68 0.73 16.76 -8.74
CA ALA A 68 1.53 17.75 -8.04
C ALA A 68 2.48 17.11 -7.03
N ALA A 69 2.00 16.13 -6.26
CA ALA A 69 2.82 15.43 -5.27
C ALA A 69 3.98 14.68 -5.93
N THR A 70 3.70 13.87 -6.96
CA THR A 70 4.71 13.07 -7.65
C THR A 70 5.69 13.89 -8.49
N THR A 71 5.28 15.08 -8.96
CA THR A 71 6.13 15.96 -9.76
C THR A 71 6.98 16.90 -8.89
N PHE A 72 6.41 17.50 -7.84
CA PHE A 72 7.05 18.59 -7.11
C PHE A 72 7.67 18.19 -5.77
N ILE A 73 7.11 17.21 -5.04
CA ILE A 73 7.66 16.81 -3.73
C ILE A 73 9.09 16.25 -3.88
N PRO A 74 9.42 15.41 -4.88
CA PRO A 74 10.79 14.92 -5.07
C PRO A 74 11.82 16.03 -5.37
N LEU A 75 11.38 17.20 -5.83
CA LEU A 75 12.25 18.34 -6.12
C LEU A 75 12.62 19.13 -4.86
N LEU A 76 11.95 18.89 -3.73
CA LEU A 76 12.25 19.57 -2.47
C LEU A 76 13.56 19.06 -1.86
N PRO A 77 14.37 19.94 -1.25
CA PRO A 77 15.56 19.49 -0.53
C PRO A 77 15.17 18.70 0.72
N THR A 78 15.93 17.67 1.05
CA THR A 78 15.79 16.97 2.33
C THR A 78 16.15 17.94 3.48
N PRO A 79 15.34 18.05 4.55
CA PRO A 79 14.27 17.15 4.97
C PRO A 79 12.84 17.58 4.60
N LEU A 80 12.63 18.60 3.77
CA LEU A 80 11.30 19.14 3.47
C LEU A 80 10.38 18.14 2.72
N THR A 81 10.96 17.13 2.09
CA THR A 81 10.24 16.03 1.42
C THR A 81 9.32 15.26 2.38
N TYR A 82 9.77 14.96 3.59
CA TYR A 82 9.02 14.16 4.57
C TYR A 82 7.70 14.83 5.02
N PRO A 83 7.70 16.08 5.56
CA PRO A 83 6.45 16.74 5.91
C PRO A 83 5.58 17.05 4.69
N ALA A 84 6.17 17.24 3.51
CA ALA A 84 5.40 17.44 2.27
C ALA A 84 4.60 16.19 1.87
N TRP A 85 5.18 14.99 1.98
CA TRP A 85 4.45 13.73 1.77
C TRP A 85 3.31 13.54 2.78
N ILE A 86 3.55 13.86 4.05
CA ILE A 86 2.50 13.81 5.08
C ILE A 86 1.37 14.78 4.76
N ALA A 87 1.69 16.03 4.39
CA ALA A 87 0.70 17.02 3.99
C ALA A 87 -0.11 16.56 2.78
N TYR A 88 0.55 15.98 1.77
CA TYR A 88 -0.12 15.37 0.63
C TYR A 88 -1.08 14.25 1.05
N TRP A 89 -0.67 13.30 1.89
CA TRP A 89 -1.55 12.22 2.34
C TRP A 89 -2.80 12.74 3.07
N ILE A 90 -2.65 13.79 3.89
CA ILE A 90 -3.77 14.43 4.57
C ILE A 90 -4.71 15.08 3.55
N CYS A 91 -4.19 15.92 2.64
CA CYS A 91 -5.00 16.58 1.62
C CYS A 91 -5.70 15.58 0.68
N GLN A 92 -4.96 14.57 0.21
CA GLN A 92 -5.46 13.50 -0.64
C GLN A 92 -6.55 12.70 0.06
N GLY A 93 -6.33 12.33 1.33
CA GLY A 93 -7.30 11.61 2.15
C GLY A 93 -8.59 12.40 2.36
N CYS A 94 -8.50 13.72 2.58
CA CYS A 94 -9.68 14.59 2.70
C CYS A 94 -10.54 14.57 1.43
N VAL A 95 -9.94 14.62 0.25
CA VAL A 95 -10.66 14.55 -1.03
C VAL A 95 -11.24 13.14 -1.26
N CYS A 96 -10.46 12.09 -0.98
CA CYS A 96 -10.96 10.71 -1.03
C CYS A 96 -12.12 10.46 -0.05
N THR A 97 -12.18 11.21 1.05
CA THR A 97 -13.33 11.17 1.99
C THR A 97 -14.58 11.77 1.33
N GLY A 98 -14.45 12.78 0.46
CA GLY A 98 -15.56 13.26 -0.39
C GLY A 98 -16.13 12.16 -1.28
N ILE A 99 -15.25 11.42 -1.97
CA ILE A 99 -15.65 10.25 -2.79
C ILE A 99 -16.32 9.17 -1.92
N TRP A 100 -15.76 8.91 -0.73
CA TRP A 100 -16.37 7.98 0.24
C TRP A 100 -17.79 8.41 0.62
N VAL A 101 -18.01 9.71 0.84
CA VAL A 101 -19.33 10.28 1.16
C VAL A 101 -20.30 10.11 0.00
N ILE A 102 -19.87 10.32 -1.25
CA ILE A 102 -20.73 10.10 -2.43
C ILE A 102 -21.18 8.64 -2.51
N ALA A 103 -20.27 7.68 -2.29
CA ALA A 103 -20.61 6.27 -2.25
C ALA A 103 -21.48 5.89 -1.04
N HIS A 104 -21.31 6.57 0.10
CA HIS A 104 -22.22 6.50 1.25
C HIS A 104 -23.64 6.97 0.86
N GLU A 105 -23.78 8.08 0.14
CA GLU A 105 -25.07 8.58 -0.36
C GLU A 105 -25.74 7.59 -1.33
N CYS A 106 -24.95 6.83 -2.09
CA CYS A 106 -25.48 5.73 -2.90
C CYS A 106 -26.15 4.66 -2.02
N GLY A 107 -25.56 4.32 -0.87
CA GLY A 107 -26.15 3.38 0.10
C GLY A 107 -27.51 3.82 0.68
N HIS A 108 -27.73 5.14 0.74
CA HIS A 108 -29.00 5.76 1.16
C HIS A 108 -30.01 5.97 0.04
N HIS A 109 -29.65 5.63 -1.21
CA HIS A 109 -30.41 6.00 -2.39
C HIS A 109 -30.66 7.51 -2.47
N ALA A 110 -29.63 8.31 -2.19
CA ALA A 110 -29.64 9.76 -2.33
C ALA A 110 -28.92 10.22 -3.62
N PHE A 111 -28.08 9.37 -4.21
CA PHE A 111 -27.32 9.68 -5.43
C PHE A 111 -28.20 9.76 -6.68
N SER A 112 -29.14 8.83 -6.87
CA SER A 112 -30.10 8.82 -7.98
C SER A 112 -31.45 8.21 -7.57
N ASP A 113 -32.44 8.28 -8.46
CA ASP A 113 -33.71 7.57 -8.27
C ASP A 113 -33.64 6.09 -8.70
N TYR A 114 -32.46 5.61 -9.13
CA TYR A 114 -32.25 4.26 -9.65
C TYR A 114 -31.36 3.46 -8.70
N GLN A 115 -31.98 2.56 -7.93
CA GLN A 115 -31.25 1.74 -6.97
C GLN A 115 -30.08 0.94 -7.57
N TRP A 116 -30.24 0.39 -8.78
CA TRP A 116 -29.17 -0.37 -9.45
C TRP A 116 -27.96 0.51 -9.79
N LEU A 117 -28.21 1.79 -10.13
CA LEU A 117 -27.15 2.74 -10.47
C LEU A 117 -26.38 3.11 -9.20
N ASP A 118 -27.10 3.43 -8.13
CA ASP A 118 -26.49 3.72 -6.83
C ASP A 118 -25.66 2.53 -6.34
N ASP A 119 -26.23 1.32 -6.41
CA ASP A 119 -25.54 0.11 -5.95
C ASP A 119 -24.27 -0.17 -6.78
N THR A 120 -24.30 0.10 -8.08
CA THR A 120 -23.14 -0.07 -8.97
C THR A 120 -22.05 0.97 -8.67
N VAL A 121 -22.42 2.26 -8.60
CA VAL A 121 -21.49 3.36 -8.34
C VAL A 121 -20.88 3.20 -6.94
N GLY A 122 -21.73 2.93 -5.94
CA GLY A 122 -21.31 2.68 -4.58
C GLY A 122 -20.34 1.51 -4.48
N LEU A 123 -20.66 0.37 -5.10
CA LEU A 123 -19.77 -0.81 -5.12
C LEU A 123 -18.40 -0.47 -5.69
N VAL A 124 -18.33 0.21 -6.84
CA VAL A 124 -17.05 0.55 -7.48
C VAL A 124 -16.25 1.52 -6.61
N LEU A 125 -16.85 2.63 -6.19
CA LEU A 125 -16.15 3.68 -5.45
C LEU A 125 -15.70 3.22 -4.05
N HIS A 126 -16.56 2.53 -3.30
CA HIS A 126 -16.18 1.99 -1.99
C HIS A 126 -15.15 0.86 -2.11
N SER A 127 -15.24 -0.02 -3.12
CA SER A 127 -14.21 -1.05 -3.33
C SER A 127 -12.83 -0.42 -3.58
N LEU A 128 -12.75 0.61 -4.43
CA LEU A 128 -11.51 1.35 -4.69
C LEU A 128 -10.93 2.03 -3.44
N LEU A 129 -11.78 2.36 -2.48
CA LEU A 129 -11.41 2.94 -1.18
C LEU A 129 -11.27 1.89 -0.06
N LEU A 130 -11.24 0.59 -0.41
CA LEU A 130 -11.13 -0.52 0.55
C LEU A 130 -12.26 -0.50 1.59
N VAL A 131 -13.49 -0.40 1.09
CA VAL A 131 -14.72 -0.48 1.87
C VAL A 131 -15.61 -1.54 1.23
N PRO A 132 -16.06 -2.58 1.96
CA PRO A 132 -17.03 -3.52 1.44
C PRO A 132 -18.41 -2.84 1.39
N TYR A 133 -18.77 -2.29 0.22
CA TYR A 133 -19.97 -1.48 -0.01
C TYR A 133 -21.27 -2.05 0.57
N PHE A 134 -21.69 -3.27 0.19
CA PHE A 134 -23.01 -3.76 0.62
C PHE A 134 -23.03 -4.12 2.10
N SER A 135 -21.93 -4.69 2.59
CA SER A 135 -21.72 -4.96 4.00
C SER A 135 -21.86 -3.69 4.84
N TRP A 136 -21.17 -2.62 4.42
CA TRP A 136 -21.26 -1.32 5.05
C TRP A 136 -22.65 -0.69 4.88
N LYS A 137 -23.25 -0.74 3.68
CA LYS A 137 -24.60 -0.21 3.40
C LYS A 137 -25.63 -0.78 4.37
N TYR A 138 -25.58 -2.09 4.62
CA TYR A 138 -26.55 -2.77 5.46
C TYR A 138 -26.35 -2.54 6.96
N SER A 139 -25.11 -2.54 7.45
CA SER A 139 -24.84 -2.17 8.85
C SER A 139 -25.13 -0.68 9.07
N HIS A 140 -24.78 0.17 8.14
CA HIS A 140 -24.97 1.61 8.24
C HIS A 140 -26.45 2.03 8.16
N ARG A 141 -27.27 1.36 7.33
CA ARG A 141 -28.73 1.56 7.34
C ARG A 141 -29.35 1.26 8.72
N ARG A 142 -28.85 0.21 9.39
CA ARG A 142 -29.26 -0.14 10.75
C ARG A 142 -28.77 0.91 11.76
N HIS A 143 -27.56 1.44 11.62
CA HIS A 143 -27.08 2.60 12.39
C HIS A 143 -28.04 3.79 12.27
N HIS A 144 -28.43 4.20 11.06
CA HIS A 144 -29.37 5.32 10.87
C HIS A 144 -30.76 5.07 11.48
N SER A 145 -31.18 3.81 11.56
CA SER A 145 -32.45 3.44 12.17
C SER A 145 -32.39 3.38 13.70
N ASN A 146 -31.18 3.30 14.28
CA ASN A 146 -30.96 3.08 15.71
C ASN A 146 -29.94 4.07 16.32
N THR A 147 -29.66 5.20 15.67
CA THR A 147 -28.58 6.12 16.04
C THR A 147 -28.73 6.56 17.50
N GLY A 148 -27.68 6.35 18.30
CA GLY A 148 -27.66 6.72 19.71
C GLY A 148 -28.31 5.71 20.67
N SER A 149 -28.75 4.54 20.19
CA SER A 149 -29.11 3.41 21.04
C SER A 149 -27.85 2.67 21.51
N LEU A 150 -27.74 2.41 22.81
CA LEU A 150 -26.61 1.61 23.34
C LEU A 150 -26.70 0.14 22.93
N GLU A 151 -27.91 -0.34 22.64
CA GLU A 151 -28.20 -1.75 22.41
C GLU A 151 -28.23 -2.12 20.92
N ARG A 152 -28.63 -1.18 20.07
CA ARG A 152 -28.97 -1.44 18.66
C ARG A 152 -28.18 -0.65 17.63
N ASP A 153 -27.39 0.33 18.05
CA ASP A 153 -26.55 1.07 17.12
C ASP A 153 -25.38 0.18 16.63
N GLU A 154 -25.05 0.27 15.34
CA GLU A 154 -24.07 -0.61 14.69
C GLU A 154 -22.64 -0.05 14.70
N VAL A 155 -22.45 1.20 15.13
CA VAL A 155 -21.14 1.85 15.12
C VAL A 155 -21.07 3.00 16.12
N PHE A 156 -19.86 3.26 16.64
CA PHE A 156 -19.58 4.29 17.63
C PHE A 156 -20.39 4.17 18.93
N VAL A 157 -20.72 2.94 19.33
CA VAL A 157 -21.45 2.69 20.57
C VAL A 157 -20.54 2.99 21.77
N PRO A 158 -20.85 3.99 22.62
CA PRO A 158 -20.01 4.31 23.76
C PRO A 158 -20.15 3.23 24.84
N LYS A 159 -19.02 2.77 25.39
CA LYS A 159 -19.03 1.81 26.50
C LYS A 159 -19.45 2.50 27.80
N PRO A 160 -20.36 1.90 28.59
CA PRO A 160 -20.67 2.40 29.93
C PRO A 160 -19.42 2.33 30.82
N LYS A 161 -19.37 3.19 31.84
CA LYS A 161 -18.21 3.29 32.75
C LYS A 161 -17.84 1.94 33.38
N SER A 162 -18.83 1.09 33.64
CA SER A 162 -18.68 -0.27 34.20
C SER A 162 -17.94 -1.24 33.28
N GLU A 163 -17.96 -1.02 31.97
CA GLU A 163 -17.36 -1.90 30.96
C GLU A 163 -16.03 -1.35 30.41
N MET A 164 -15.59 -0.19 30.90
CA MET A 164 -14.30 0.35 30.49
C MET A 164 -13.17 -0.53 31.01
N SER A 165 -12.23 -0.88 30.12
CA SER A 165 -11.05 -1.65 30.49
C SER A 165 -10.20 -0.91 31.54
N TRP A 166 -9.55 -1.67 32.43
CA TRP A 166 -8.69 -1.16 33.49
C TRP A 166 -7.63 -0.18 32.98
N PHE A 167 -7.07 -0.44 31.79
CA PHE A 167 -6.01 0.39 31.21
C PHE A 167 -6.50 1.76 30.72
N SER A 168 -7.81 1.94 30.50
CA SER A 168 -8.40 3.19 29.99
C SER A 168 -8.14 4.37 30.92
N LYS A 169 -7.97 4.11 32.23
CA LYS A 169 -7.61 5.13 33.22
C LYS A 169 -6.22 5.73 32.95
N TYR A 170 -5.27 4.91 32.50
CA TYR A 170 -3.91 5.34 32.18
C TYR A 170 -3.80 6.02 30.80
N LEU A 171 -4.78 5.77 29.91
CA LEU A 171 -4.87 6.46 28.62
C LEU A 171 -5.65 7.78 28.69
N ASN A 172 -6.28 8.10 29.84
CA ASN A 172 -7.07 9.30 30.02
C ASN A 172 -6.23 10.53 30.40
N ASN A 173 -5.19 10.82 29.61
CA ASN A 173 -4.32 12.00 29.69
C ASN A 173 -3.91 12.42 28.27
N PRO A 174 -3.33 13.62 28.04
CA PRO A 174 -3.06 14.09 26.68
C PRO A 174 -2.22 13.13 25.82
N PRO A 175 -1.09 12.55 26.30
CA PRO A 175 -0.36 11.53 25.56
C PRO A 175 -1.19 10.28 25.23
N GLY A 176 -1.93 9.76 26.22
CA GLY A 176 -2.80 8.60 26.02
C GLY A 176 -3.94 8.86 25.04
N ARG A 177 -4.45 10.10 24.97
CA ARG A 177 -5.45 10.53 23.99
C ARG A 177 -4.86 10.63 22.59
N VAL A 178 -3.65 11.16 22.44
CA VAL A 178 -2.94 11.14 21.15
C VAL A 178 -2.77 9.70 20.68
N LEU A 179 -2.27 8.79 21.53
CA LEU A 179 -2.14 7.37 21.18
C LEU A 179 -3.48 6.75 20.79
N THR A 180 -4.53 6.98 21.57
CA THR A 180 -5.88 6.44 21.30
C THR A 180 -6.41 6.94 19.96
N LEU A 181 -6.26 8.23 19.66
CA LEU A 181 -6.68 8.82 18.40
C LEU A 181 -5.86 8.28 17.23
N THR A 182 -4.54 8.17 17.37
CA THR A 182 -3.67 7.57 16.35
C THR A 182 -4.11 6.14 16.02
N VAL A 183 -4.33 5.29 17.04
CA VAL A 183 -4.81 3.92 16.82
C VAL A 183 -6.21 3.91 16.19
N THR A 184 -7.12 4.76 16.64
CA THR A 184 -8.49 4.83 16.11
C THR A 184 -8.50 5.26 14.64
N LEU A 185 -7.70 6.27 14.28
CA LEU A 185 -7.66 6.82 12.92
C LEU A 185 -6.89 5.93 11.93
N THR A 186 -5.98 5.07 12.40
CA THR A 186 -5.16 4.21 11.54
C THR A 186 -5.67 2.77 11.48
N LEU A 187 -6.00 2.17 12.63
CA LEU A 187 -6.40 0.78 12.75
C LEU A 187 -7.89 0.61 13.06
N GLY A 188 -8.59 1.67 13.47
CA GLY A 188 -9.99 1.58 13.87
C GLY A 188 -10.90 1.08 12.76
N TRP A 189 -10.69 1.52 11.51
CA TRP A 189 -11.48 1.06 10.37
C TRP A 189 -11.24 -0.43 10.04
N PRO A 190 -9.99 -0.91 9.81
CA PRO A 190 -9.73 -2.34 9.63
C PRO A 190 -10.25 -3.22 10.77
N LEU A 191 -10.06 -2.78 12.02
CA LEU A 191 -10.53 -3.53 13.19
C LEU A 191 -12.06 -3.54 13.29
N TYR A 192 -12.74 -2.46 12.87
CA TYR A 192 -14.20 -2.44 12.81
C TYR A 192 -14.71 -3.44 11.79
N LEU A 193 -14.14 -3.48 10.58
CA LEU A 193 -14.57 -4.43 9.55
C LEU A 193 -14.28 -5.88 9.96
N ALA A 194 -13.09 -6.15 10.52
CA ALA A 194 -12.69 -7.52 10.84
C ALA A 194 -13.29 -8.05 12.15
N PHE A 195 -13.49 -7.19 13.16
CA PHE A 195 -13.82 -7.60 14.53
C PHE A 195 -14.94 -6.77 15.19
N ASN A 196 -15.60 -5.88 14.44
CA ASN A 196 -16.70 -5.05 14.92
C ASN A 196 -16.37 -4.23 16.20
N VAL A 197 -15.11 -3.77 16.37
CA VAL A 197 -14.61 -3.20 17.64
C VAL A 197 -15.35 -1.96 18.16
N SER A 198 -16.09 -1.25 17.30
CA SER A 198 -16.87 -0.04 17.65
C SER A 198 -18.38 -0.23 17.50
N GLY A 199 -18.85 -1.42 17.11
CA GLY A 199 -20.27 -1.73 16.98
C GLY A 199 -20.88 -2.27 18.27
N ARG A 200 -22.19 -2.54 18.21
CA ARG A 200 -22.89 -3.26 19.29
C ARG A 200 -22.36 -4.67 19.50
N HIS A 201 -22.65 -5.21 20.68
CA HIS A 201 -22.42 -6.61 20.97
C HIS A 201 -23.41 -7.51 20.21
N TYR A 202 -22.89 -8.64 19.73
CA TYR A 202 -23.63 -9.74 19.13
C TYR A 202 -23.27 -11.03 19.85
N GLU A 203 -24.23 -11.96 19.95
CA GLU A 203 -24.00 -13.28 20.59
C GLU A 203 -22.98 -14.14 19.84
N ARG A 204 -22.82 -13.88 18.53
CA ARG A 204 -21.84 -14.53 17.66
C ARG A 204 -20.80 -13.51 17.21
N PHE A 205 -19.66 -14.01 16.75
CA PHE A 205 -18.63 -13.18 16.15
C PHE A 205 -19.20 -12.35 14.99
N ALA A 206 -18.97 -11.04 15.03
CA ALA A 206 -19.44 -10.10 14.03
C ALA A 206 -18.26 -9.62 13.19
N CYS A 207 -18.35 -9.86 11.89
CA CYS A 207 -17.36 -9.49 10.89
C CYS A 207 -18.10 -9.01 9.64
N HIS A 208 -17.65 -7.89 9.08
CA HIS A 208 -18.24 -7.28 7.90
C HIS A 208 -17.98 -8.08 6.62
N PHE A 209 -17.05 -9.03 6.65
CA PHE A 209 -16.73 -9.96 5.56
C PHE A 209 -17.33 -11.36 5.77
N ASP A 210 -18.20 -11.55 6.77
CA ASP A 210 -18.92 -12.81 6.99
C ASP A 210 -20.39 -12.66 6.56
N PRO A 211 -20.79 -13.18 5.38
CA PRO A 211 -22.18 -13.17 4.93
C PRO A 211 -23.15 -13.89 5.87
N HIS A 212 -22.66 -14.82 6.71
CA HIS A 212 -23.47 -15.53 7.70
C HIS A 212 -23.39 -14.91 9.10
N GLY A 213 -22.65 -13.80 9.22
CA GLY A 213 -22.48 -13.03 10.42
C GLY A 213 -23.81 -12.49 10.96
N PRO A 214 -23.89 -12.19 12.26
CA PRO A 214 -25.13 -11.78 12.92
C PRO A 214 -25.62 -10.38 12.51
N ILE A 215 -24.83 -9.63 11.74
CA ILE A 215 -25.16 -8.29 11.22
C ILE A 215 -26.24 -8.39 10.13
N TYR A 216 -26.22 -9.45 9.32
CA TYR A 216 -27.00 -9.57 8.08
C TYR A 216 -28.12 -10.59 8.16
N SER A 217 -29.17 -10.33 7.41
CA SER A 217 -30.26 -11.27 7.16
C SER A 217 -29.94 -12.18 5.97
N ASP A 218 -30.66 -13.30 5.84
CA ASP A 218 -30.47 -14.27 4.75
C ASP A 218 -30.60 -13.63 3.34
N ARG A 219 -31.43 -12.59 3.21
CA ARG A 219 -31.69 -11.90 1.94
C ARG A 219 -30.54 -11.00 1.49
N GLU A 220 -29.68 -10.58 2.41
CA GLU A 220 -28.58 -9.64 2.14
C GLU A 220 -27.28 -10.37 1.74
N ARG A 221 -27.17 -11.68 2.03
CA ARG A 221 -25.93 -12.45 1.91
C ARG A 221 -25.25 -12.41 0.55
N LEU A 222 -26.03 -12.52 -0.52
CA LEU A 222 -25.50 -12.50 -1.89
C LEU A 222 -24.74 -11.19 -2.17
N GLN A 223 -25.26 -10.08 -1.67
CA GLN A 223 -24.63 -8.78 -1.82
C GLN A 223 -23.40 -8.63 -0.94
N ILE A 224 -23.33 -9.29 0.22
CA ILE A 224 -22.10 -9.36 1.02
C ILE A 224 -21.00 -10.06 0.23
N TYR A 225 -21.29 -11.22 -0.39
CA TYR A 225 -20.32 -11.89 -1.26
C TYR A 225 -19.83 -11.00 -2.41
N ILE A 226 -20.74 -10.29 -3.09
CA ILE A 226 -20.38 -9.36 -4.18
C ILE A 226 -19.45 -8.25 -3.67
N SER A 227 -19.76 -7.72 -2.49
CA SER A 227 -18.97 -6.69 -1.82
C SER A 227 -17.57 -7.16 -1.45
N ASP A 228 -17.47 -8.39 -0.92
CA ASP A 228 -16.19 -9.01 -0.55
C ASP A 228 -15.33 -9.24 -1.79
N ILE A 229 -15.93 -9.75 -2.87
CA ILE A 229 -15.24 -9.91 -4.17
C ILE A 229 -14.69 -8.57 -4.66
N GLY A 230 -15.50 -7.51 -4.62
CA GLY A 230 -15.06 -6.16 -5.04
C GLY A 230 -13.89 -5.65 -4.21
N PHE A 231 -14.00 -5.75 -2.87
CA PHE A 231 -12.93 -5.37 -1.95
C PHE A 231 -11.64 -6.16 -2.20
N PHE A 232 -11.72 -7.50 -2.21
CA PHE A 232 -10.54 -8.35 -2.35
C PHE A 232 -9.93 -8.28 -3.75
N ALA A 233 -10.72 -7.99 -4.79
CA ALA A 233 -10.19 -7.71 -6.13
C ALA A 233 -9.31 -6.45 -6.14
N VAL A 234 -9.70 -5.38 -5.44
CA VAL A 234 -8.88 -4.16 -5.31
C VAL A 234 -7.63 -4.42 -4.46
N VAL A 235 -7.76 -5.11 -3.32
CA VAL A 235 -6.59 -5.51 -2.51
C VAL A 235 -5.60 -6.33 -3.34
N TYR A 236 -6.11 -7.31 -4.10
CA TYR A 236 -5.29 -8.11 -4.99
C TYR A 236 -4.64 -7.25 -6.09
N GLY A 237 -5.37 -6.33 -6.72
CA GLY A 237 -4.81 -5.39 -7.70
C GLY A 237 -3.71 -4.50 -7.13
N LEU A 238 -3.87 -3.96 -5.91
CA LEU A 238 -2.84 -3.19 -5.20
C LEU A 238 -1.62 -4.05 -4.87
N TYR A 239 -1.85 -5.29 -4.45
CA TYR A 239 -0.79 -6.27 -4.24
C TYR A 239 0.00 -6.54 -5.53
N LEU A 240 -0.68 -6.73 -6.66
CA LEU A 240 -0.04 -6.87 -7.97
C LEU A 240 0.80 -5.65 -8.34
N LEU A 241 0.27 -4.46 -8.11
CA LEU A 241 0.98 -3.21 -8.39
C LEU A 241 2.24 -3.07 -7.52
N ALA A 242 2.15 -3.37 -6.23
CA ALA A 242 3.28 -3.35 -5.31
C ALA A 242 4.35 -4.39 -5.70
N ALA A 243 3.92 -5.62 -6.01
CA ALA A 243 4.80 -6.71 -6.45
C ALA A 243 5.50 -6.39 -7.78
N ALA A 244 4.80 -5.73 -8.71
CA ALA A 244 5.33 -5.31 -9.99
C ALA A 244 6.26 -4.09 -9.91
N LYS A 245 6.35 -3.40 -8.76
CA LYS A 245 7.17 -2.19 -8.62
C LYS A 245 8.37 -2.32 -7.66
N GLY A 246 8.53 -3.45 -6.96
CA GLY A 246 9.54 -3.55 -5.90
C GLY A 246 10.34 -4.85 -5.88
N LEU A 247 9.79 -5.89 -5.25
CA LEU A 247 10.58 -7.03 -4.76
C LEU A 247 11.12 -7.95 -5.86
N THR A 248 10.40 -8.11 -6.97
CA THR A 248 10.67 -9.17 -7.96
C THR A 248 11.80 -8.86 -8.95
N TRP A 249 12.23 -7.59 -9.04
CA TRP A 249 13.24 -7.13 -10.01
C TRP A 249 14.69 -7.41 -9.57
N HIS A 250 14.91 -7.43 -8.25
CA HIS A 250 16.22 -7.58 -7.62
C HIS A 250 16.35 -8.86 -6.80
N THR A 251 15.29 -9.66 -6.74
CA THR A 251 15.25 -10.88 -5.94
C THR A 251 14.93 -12.06 -6.85
N HIS A 252 15.94 -12.92 -7.02
CA HIS A 252 15.88 -14.19 -7.74
C HIS A 252 16.94 -15.15 -7.17
N PRO A 253 16.72 -16.48 -7.09
CA PRO A 253 17.73 -17.41 -6.54
C PRO A 253 19.00 -17.47 -7.40
N SER A 254 18.88 -17.09 -8.68
CA SER A 254 19.99 -17.03 -9.64
C SER A 254 20.77 -15.72 -9.62
N LEU A 255 20.28 -14.68 -8.94
CA LEU A 255 20.98 -13.39 -8.91
C LEU A 255 22.05 -13.38 -7.81
N PRO A 256 23.31 -13.09 -8.16
CA PRO A 256 24.39 -13.01 -7.19
C PRO A 256 24.25 -11.76 -6.30
N HIS A 257 24.68 -11.90 -5.05
CA HIS A 257 24.88 -10.76 -4.16
C HIS A 257 26.38 -10.68 -3.80
N TYR A 258 26.93 -9.48 -3.90
CA TYR A 258 28.36 -9.23 -3.68
C TYR A 258 28.56 -8.47 -2.38
N ASP A 259 29.60 -8.83 -1.63
CA ASP A 259 30.08 -7.99 -0.53
C ASP A 259 31.04 -6.91 -1.04
N SER A 260 31.57 -6.08 -0.14
CA SER A 260 32.47 -4.98 -0.50
C SER A 260 33.79 -5.42 -1.16
N SER A 261 34.14 -6.71 -1.11
CA SER A 261 35.38 -7.23 -1.72
C SER A 261 35.23 -7.54 -3.21
N GLU A 262 34.01 -7.85 -3.68
CA GLU A 262 33.74 -8.26 -5.06
C GLU A 262 32.77 -7.34 -5.80
N TRP A 263 32.09 -6.45 -5.08
CA TRP A 263 31.14 -5.53 -5.68
C TRP A 263 31.84 -4.47 -6.53
N ASP A 264 31.44 -4.39 -7.79
CA ASP A 264 31.66 -3.23 -8.65
C ASP A 264 30.33 -2.80 -9.27
N TRP A 265 30.30 -1.57 -9.80
CA TRP A 265 29.07 -0.99 -10.34
C TRP A 265 28.45 -1.85 -11.44
N LEU A 266 29.25 -2.42 -12.34
CA LEU A 266 28.75 -3.18 -13.48
C LEU A 266 28.16 -4.52 -13.03
N ARG A 267 28.84 -5.23 -12.14
CA ARG A 267 28.33 -6.46 -11.51
C ARG A 267 27.03 -6.21 -10.75
N GLY A 268 26.96 -5.12 -10.01
CA GLY A 268 25.74 -4.69 -9.32
C GLY A 268 24.59 -4.37 -10.28
N ALA A 269 24.86 -3.65 -11.38
CA ALA A 269 23.86 -3.30 -12.38
C ALA A 269 23.30 -4.53 -13.13
N LEU A 270 24.14 -5.55 -13.34
CA LEU A 270 23.75 -6.81 -13.98
C LEU A 270 23.06 -7.80 -13.03
N ALA A 271 23.09 -7.56 -11.71
CA ALA A 271 22.38 -8.37 -10.72
C ALA A 271 20.88 -8.03 -10.66
N THR A 272 20.22 -8.05 -11.82
CA THR A 272 18.79 -7.78 -11.99
C THR A 272 18.14 -8.79 -12.92
N MET A 273 16.82 -8.97 -12.79
CA MET A 273 16.07 -9.96 -13.56
C MET A 273 14.99 -9.30 -14.43
N ASP A 274 15.08 -9.48 -15.75
CA ASP A 274 14.00 -9.13 -16.66
C ASP A 274 12.87 -10.17 -16.57
N ARG A 275 11.62 -9.72 -16.66
CA ARG A 275 10.43 -10.59 -16.56
C ARG A 275 9.33 -10.18 -17.53
N ASP A 276 8.58 -11.16 -18.01
CA ASP A 276 7.41 -10.94 -18.84
C ASP A 276 6.11 -11.03 -18.03
N TYR A 277 5.43 -9.89 -17.86
CA TYR A 277 4.12 -9.77 -17.21
C TYR A 277 2.96 -9.66 -18.22
N GLY A 278 3.21 -9.98 -19.49
CA GLY A 278 2.22 -9.96 -20.56
C GLY A 278 1.74 -8.55 -20.87
N ILE A 279 0.42 -8.32 -20.82
CA ILE A 279 -0.16 -7.01 -21.13
C ILE A 279 0.35 -5.89 -20.19
N LEU A 280 0.75 -6.26 -18.97
CA LEU A 280 1.26 -5.31 -17.99
C LEU A 280 2.60 -4.70 -18.38
N ASN A 281 3.42 -5.36 -19.24
CA ASN A 281 4.68 -4.77 -19.72
C ASN A 281 4.39 -3.43 -20.40
N LYS A 282 3.37 -3.38 -21.27
CA LYS A 282 2.97 -2.13 -21.95
C LYS A 282 2.47 -1.07 -20.97
N VAL A 283 1.67 -1.48 -19.97
CA VAL A 283 1.16 -0.57 -18.93
C VAL A 283 2.32 0.02 -18.11
N PHE A 284 3.36 -0.76 -17.87
CA PHE A 284 4.55 -0.34 -17.14
C PHE A 284 5.69 0.16 -18.05
N HIS A 285 5.37 0.54 -19.29
CA HIS A 285 6.34 1.09 -20.24
C HIS A 285 7.55 0.19 -20.51
N ASN A 286 7.35 -1.13 -20.48
CA ASN A 286 8.33 -2.19 -20.64
C ASN A 286 9.47 -2.16 -19.64
N ILE A 287 9.32 -1.47 -18.50
CA ILE A 287 10.36 -1.47 -17.46
C ILE A 287 10.60 -2.90 -16.92
N THR A 288 9.60 -3.76 -17.03
CA THR A 288 9.60 -5.13 -16.54
C THR A 288 10.50 -6.07 -17.34
N ASP A 289 10.53 -5.88 -18.66
CA ASP A 289 11.27 -6.68 -19.62
C ASP A 289 12.47 -5.92 -20.21
N THR A 290 12.86 -4.82 -19.56
CA THR A 290 14.06 -4.03 -19.88
C THR A 290 14.80 -3.54 -18.63
N HIS A 291 14.56 -4.16 -17.48
CA HIS A 291 15.09 -3.73 -16.19
C HIS A 291 16.62 -3.79 -16.16
N VAL A 292 17.23 -4.79 -16.79
CA VAL A 292 18.70 -4.88 -16.95
C VAL A 292 19.24 -3.67 -17.71
N ALA A 293 18.61 -3.30 -18.84
CA ALA A 293 19.02 -2.13 -19.61
C ALA A 293 18.80 -0.82 -18.83
N HIS A 294 17.74 -0.74 -18.03
CA HIS A 294 17.49 0.39 -17.13
C HIS A 294 18.59 0.56 -16.08
N HIS A 295 19.14 -0.51 -15.51
CA HIS A 295 20.24 -0.41 -14.56
C HIS A 295 21.57 0.00 -15.20
N LEU A 296 21.83 -0.51 -16.40
CA LEU A 296 23.04 -0.15 -17.16
C LEU A 296 22.99 1.30 -17.67
N PHE A 297 21.79 1.77 -18.06
CA PHE A 297 21.60 3.06 -18.73
C PHE A 297 20.36 3.79 -18.19
N SER A 298 20.38 4.14 -16.90
CA SER A 298 19.22 4.73 -16.20
C SER A 298 18.74 6.09 -16.74
N THR A 299 19.60 6.79 -17.50
CA THR A 299 19.27 8.05 -18.18
C THR A 299 18.63 7.85 -19.56
N MET A 300 18.58 6.61 -20.06
CA MET A 300 17.98 6.27 -21.35
C MET A 300 16.45 6.44 -21.27
N PRO A 301 15.82 7.13 -22.24
CA PRO A 301 14.37 7.22 -22.29
C PRO A 301 13.73 5.84 -22.45
N HIS A 302 12.72 5.55 -21.61
CA HIS A 302 12.05 4.25 -21.55
C HIS A 302 11.50 3.74 -22.90
N TYR A 303 11.10 4.65 -23.80
CA TYR A 303 10.58 4.28 -25.12
C TYR A 303 11.65 3.69 -26.06
N ASN A 304 12.94 3.83 -25.75
CA ASN A 304 14.05 3.18 -26.47
C ASN A 304 14.56 1.91 -25.76
N ALA A 305 14.12 1.63 -24.53
CA ALA A 305 14.69 0.57 -23.69
C ALA A 305 14.55 -0.82 -24.33
N MET A 306 13.46 -1.09 -25.03
CA MET A 306 13.26 -2.37 -25.73
C MET A 306 14.24 -2.59 -26.89
N GLU A 307 14.57 -1.52 -27.62
CA GLU A 307 15.56 -1.57 -28.69
C GLU A 307 16.96 -1.78 -28.10
N ALA A 308 17.29 -1.04 -27.04
CA ALA A 308 18.56 -1.19 -26.34
C ALA A 308 18.73 -2.59 -25.74
N THR A 309 17.71 -3.13 -25.06
CA THR A 309 17.74 -4.51 -24.53
C THR A 309 18.04 -5.52 -25.63
N LYS A 310 17.40 -5.41 -26.80
CA LYS A 310 17.68 -6.29 -27.95
C LYS A 310 19.12 -6.15 -28.46
N ALA A 311 19.66 -4.94 -28.47
CA ALA A 311 21.02 -4.67 -28.94
C ALA A 311 22.09 -5.17 -27.96
N ILE A 312 21.89 -5.04 -26.65
CA ILE A 312 22.88 -5.43 -25.64
C ILE A 312 22.81 -6.90 -25.25
N LYS A 313 21.63 -7.54 -25.35
CA LYS A 313 21.43 -8.94 -24.93
C LYS A 313 22.44 -9.94 -25.54
N PRO A 314 22.82 -9.87 -26.83
CA PRO A 314 23.88 -10.72 -27.39
C PRO A 314 25.27 -10.50 -26.79
N ILE A 315 25.55 -9.27 -26.32
CA ILE A 315 26.83 -8.89 -25.70
C ILE A 315 26.87 -9.36 -24.25
N LEU A 316 25.76 -9.22 -23.53
CA LEU A 316 25.66 -9.60 -22.11
C LEU A 316 25.74 -11.11 -21.90
N GLY A 317 25.30 -11.93 -22.87
CA GLY A 317 25.40 -13.39 -22.79
C GLY A 317 24.79 -13.94 -21.49
N ASP A 318 25.56 -14.74 -20.76
CA ASP A 318 25.14 -15.37 -19.50
C ASP A 318 24.86 -14.35 -18.37
N TYR A 319 25.34 -13.11 -18.49
CA TYR A 319 25.04 -12.05 -17.52
C TYR A 319 23.63 -11.46 -17.72
N TYR A 320 22.98 -11.71 -18.85
CA TYR A 320 21.60 -11.30 -19.05
C TYR A 320 20.66 -12.34 -18.43
N GLN A 321 19.95 -11.94 -17.39
CA GLN A 321 19.03 -12.79 -16.66
C GLN A 321 17.59 -12.46 -17.03
N PHE A 322 16.83 -13.49 -17.44
CA PHE A 322 15.41 -13.40 -17.76
C PHE A 322 14.62 -14.57 -17.18
N ASP A 323 13.48 -14.27 -16.55
CA ASP A 323 12.55 -15.27 -16.04
C ASP A 323 11.16 -15.08 -16.67
N GLY A 324 10.80 -16.02 -17.54
CA GLY A 324 9.49 -16.08 -18.22
C GLY A 324 8.39 -16.76 -17.39
N THR A 325 8.67 -17.13 -16.14
CA THR A 325 7.64 -17.69 -15.25
C THR A 325 6.57 -16.64 -14.98
N SER A 326 5.29 -17.04 -15.03
CA SER A 326 4.17 -16.13 -14.72
C SER A 326 4.40 -15.43 -13.37
N PHE A 327 4.20 -14.11 -13.33
CA PHE A 327 4.64 -13.26 -12.22
C PHE A 327 4.26 -13.80 -10.82
N TYR A 328 3.07 -14.38 -10.64
CA TYR A 328 2.60 -14.90 -9.35
C TYR A 328 3.35 -16.16 -8.89
N LYS A 329 3.77 -17.03 -9.82
CA LYS A 329 4.60 -18.20 -9.52
C LYS A 329 6.03 -17.79 -9.20
N ALA A 330 6.59 -16.89 -9.99
CA ALA A 330 7.91 -16.33 -9.73
C ALA A 330 7.97 -15.70 -8.34
N MET A 331 7.01 -14.84 -8.01
CA MET A 331 6.89 -14.19 -6.72
C MET A 331 6.75 -15.17 -5.55
N TRP A 332 5.93 -16.22 -5.69
CA TRP A 332 5.84 -17.26 -4.65
C TRP A 332 7.17 -18.00 -4.45
N ARG A 333 7.89 -18.29 -5.54
CA ARG A 333 9.24 -18.87 -5.49
C ARG A 333 10.19 -17.92 -4.77
N GLU A 334 10.23 -16.64 -5.13
CA GLU A 334 11.11 -15.66 -4.49
C GLU A 334 10.85 -15.53 -2.99
N ALA A 335 9.58 -15.43 -2.60
CA ALA A 335 9.21 -15.33 -1.20
C ALA A 335 9.61 -16.57 -0.38
N ARG A 336 9.71 -17.74 -1.02
CA ARG A 336 10.07 -19.01 -0.37
C ARG A 336 11.58 -19.30 -0.39
N GLU A 337 12.22 -19.00 -1.52
CA GLU A 337 13.61 -19.41 -1.79
C GLU A 337 14.61 -18.30 -1.45
N CYS A 338 14.17 -17.04 -1.44
CA CYS A 338 15.04 -15.88 -1.23
C CYS A 338 15.00 -15.33 0.20
N MET A 339 15.28 -16.19 1.18
CA MET A 339 15.19 -15.87 2.61
C MET A 339 16.49 -15.31 3.20
N TYR A 340 17.65 -15.80 2.75
CA TYR A 340 18.96 -15.37 3.22
C TYR A 340 20.02 -15.56 2.13
N VAL A 341 21.17 -14.92 2.33
CA VAL A 341 22.33 -14.95 1.45
C VAL A 341 23.47 -15.67 2.19
N ALA A 342 24.07 -16.71 1.59
CA ALA A 342 25.13 -17.52 2.20
C ALA A 342 26.30 -17.73 1.21
N PRO A 343 27.55 -17.90 1.66
CA PRO A 343 28.69 -17.99 0.76
C PRO A 343 28.55 -19.10 -0.30
N ASP A 344 29.00 -18.87 -1.53
CA ASP A 344 29.01 -19.88 -2.59
C ASP A 344 29.89 -21.08 -2.20
N GLU A 345 29.43 -22.31 -2.47
CA GLU A 345 30.25 -23.51 -2.30
C GLU A 345 31.54 -23.41 -3.14
N GLY A 346 32.66 -23.19 -2.47
CA GLY A 346 33.97 -22.93 -3.11
C GLY A 346 34.68 -21.67 -2.63
N SER A 347 33.99 -20.73 -1.97
CA SER A 347 34.63 -19.57 -1.34
C SER A 347 35.65 -19.99 -0.26
N ASP A 348 35.43 -21.16 0.36
CA ASP A 348 36.35 -21.77 1.33
C ASP A 348 37.55 -22.49 0.69
N GLN A 349 37.53 -22.76 -0.62
CA GLN A 349 38.70 -23.26 -1.35
C GLN A 349 39.66 -22.13 -1.70
N LEU A 350 39.14 -20.94 -2.03
CA LEU A 350 39.95 -19.74 -2.21
C LEU A 350 40.72 -19.38 -0.92
N LYS A 351 40.12 -19.55 0.28
CA LYS A 351 40.83 -19.39 1.57
C LYS A 351 42.12 -20.23 1.71
N ARG A 352 42.30 -21.29 0.91
CA ARG A 352 43.43 -22.23 1.00
C ARG A 352 44.55 -21.99 -0.04
N GLN A 353 44.38 -21.04 -0.97
CA GLN A 353 45.43 -20.73 -1.95
C GLN A 353 46.37 -19.64 -1.43
N ASN A 354 47.67 -19.83 -1.68
CA ASN A 354 48.76 -18.95 -1.23
C ASN A 354 48.50 -17.50 -1.70
N PRO A 355 48.72 -16.46 -0.87
CA PRO A 355 48.37 -15.07 -1.20
C PRO A 355 48.95 -14.60 -2.54
N ASP A 356 50.17 -15.04 -2.87
CA ASP A 356 50.86 -14.73 -4.12
C ASP A 356 50.11 -15.26 -5.36
N GLN A 357 49.46 -16.43 -5.26
CA GLN A 357 48.67 -16.99 -6.36
C GLN A 357 47.34 -16.24 -6.56
N GLN A 358 46.76 -15.71 -5.48
CA GLN A 358 45.55 -14.90 -5.55
C GLN A 358 45.83 -13.51 -6.14
N GLN A 359 46.94 -12.89 -5.75
CA GLN A 359 47.38 -11.61 -6.29
C GLN A 359 47.69 -11.71 -7.79
N GLN A 360 48.31 -12.81 -8.22
CA GLN A 360 48.62 -13.02 -9.64
C GLN A 360 47.37 -13.34 -10.48
N ALA A 361 46.36 -14.00 -9.91
CA ALA A 361 45.07 -14.20 -10.56
C ALA A 361 44.26 -12.88 -10.69
N TYR A 362 44.36 -11.98 -9.70
CA TYR A 362 43.76 -10.64 -9.76
C TYR A 362 44.41 -9.76 -10.85
N LEU A 363 45.74 -9.76 -10.94
CA LEU A 363 46.49 -9.02 -11.98
C LEU A 363 46.19 -9.54 -13.40
N ASN A 364 46.10 -10.86 -13.56
CA ASN A 364 45.76 -11.46 -14.85
C ASN A 364 44.32 -11.18 -15.30
N ASN A 365 43.35 -11.15 -14.37
CA ASN A 365 41.94 -10.89 -14.68
C ASN A 365 41.59 -9.40 -14.81
N SER A 366 42.39 -8.50 -14.22
CA SER A 366 42.23 -7.05 -14.34
C SER A 366 42.90 -6.47 -15.60
N GLY A 367 43.63 -7.29 -16.36
CA GLY A 367 44.38 -6.86 -17.55
C GLY A 367 45.64 -6.04 -17.23
N ILE A 368 46.01 -5.94 -15.95
CA ILE A 368 47.21 -5.24 -15.49
C ILE A 368 48.32 -6.29 -15.30
N GLY A 369 49.04 -6.64 -16.37
CA GLY A 369 50.20 -7.52 -16.27
C GLY A 369 50.45 -8.53 -17.40
N SER A 370 49.69 -8.51 -18.50
CA SER A 370 50.02 -9.34 -19.66
C SER A 370 51.19 -8.73 -20.45
N SER A 371 52.40 -9.25 -20.25
CA SER A 371 53.52 -9.02 -21.17
C SER A 371 53.35 -9.93 -22.39
N ASP A 372 52.50 -9.55 -23.33
CA ASP A 372 52.62 -10.01 -24.71
C ASP A 372 51.98 -8.99 -25.67
N GLY A 373 52.83 -8.31 -26.43
CA GLY A 373 52.52 -7.76 -27.75
C GLY A 373 51.73 -6.45 -27.82
N ALA A 374 52.47 -5.34 -27.89
CA ALA A 374 52.12 -4.05 -28.51
C ALA A 374 51.29 -3.00 -27.72
N ASN A 375 52.03 -1.96 -27.31
CA ASN A 375 51.69 -0.55 -27.09
C ASN A 375 51.08 -0.09 -25.75
N ASN A 376 51.94 0.61 -24.97
CA ASN A 376 51.66 1.62 -23.94
C ASN A 376 51.06 1.22 -22.58
N ALA A 377 51.60 0.19 -21.92
CA ALA A 377 51.41 0.01 -20.47
C ALA A 377 52.55 0.67 -19.68
N ARG A 378 52.22 1.66 -18.83
CA ARG A 378 53.13 2.28 -17.85
C ARG A 378 53.62 1.21 -16.87
N LYS A 379 54.93 1.07 -16.68
CA LYS A 379 55.50 0.23 -15.61
C LYS A 379 55.11 0.82 -14.25
N VAL A 380 54.40 0.02 -13.46
CA VAL A 380 54.04 0.31 -12.06
C VAL A 380 55.27 0.04 -11.18
N SER A 381 55.58 0.94 -10.23
CA SER A 381 56.76 0.76 -9.35
C SER A 381 56.49 -0.25 -8.24
N ILE A 382 57.56 -0.80 -7.63
CA ILE A 382 57.44 -1.73 -6.48
C ILE A 382 56.74 -1.05 -5.30
N GLU A 383 56.93 0.25 -5.12
CA GLU A 383 56.27 1.06 -4.07
C GLU A 383 54.76 1.21 -4.34
N GLU A 384 54.34 1.33 -5.60
CA GLU A 384 52.92 1.29 -5.98
C GLU A 384 52.33 -0.10 -5.77
N ILE A 385 53.10 -1.19 -5.85
CA ILE A 385 52.61 -2.54 -5.56
C ILE A 385 52.43 -2.76 -4.05
N GLU A 386 53.37 -2.29 -3.22
CA GLU A 386 53.29 -2.40 -1.76
C GLU A 386 52.10 -1.62 -1.17
N GLN A 387 51.77 -0.44 -1.71
CA GLN A 387 50.59 0.33 -1.28
C GLN A 387 49.25 -0.38 -1.52
N TRP A 388 49.16 -1.26 -2.52
CA TRP A 388 47.95 -2.02 -2.83
C TRP A 388 47.86 -3.32 -2.02
N THR A 389 48.99 -3.76 -1.46
CA THR A 389 49.10 -5.03 -0.72
C THR A 389 48.57 -4.91 0.71
N GLU A 390 48.57 -3.71 1.31
CA GLU A 390 48.02 -3.46 2.66
C GLU A 390 46.48 -3.57 2.75
N HIS A 391 45.75 -3.66 1.63
CA HIS A 391 44.27 -3.71 1.61
C HIS A 391 43.67 -5.10 1.29
N TYR A 392 44.46 -6.16 1.23
CA TYR A 392 43.97 -7.48 0.80
C TYR A 392 43.21 -8.22 1.92
N GLN A 393 41.90 -8.43 1.73
CA GLN A 393 41.07 -9.36 2.50
C GLN A 393 40.40 -10.36 1.53
N PRO A 394 40.20 -11.63 1.94
CA PRO A 394 39.80 -12.70 1.02
C PRO A 394 38.39 -12.51 0.45
N LEU A 395 38.25 -12.79 -0.85
CA LEU A 395 37.03 -12.71 -1.68
C LEU A 395 35.90 -13.63 -1.17
N LYS A 396 34.66 -13.14 -1.10
CA LYS A 396 33.46 -13.93 -0.72
C LYS A 396 32.26 -13.65 -1.63
N ARG A 397 31.85 -14.67 -2.39
CA ARG A 397 30.58 -14.71 -3.13
C ARG A 397 29.49 -15.28 -2.25
N PHE A 398 28.24 -14.85 -2.45
CA PHE A 398 27.11 -15.42 -1.73
C PHE A 398 25.92 -15.74 -2.64
N LYS A 399 25.34 -16.92 -2.46
CA LYS A 399 24.12 -17.43 -3.10
C LYS A 399 22.94 -17.35 -2.15
N VAL A 400 21.78 -17.05 -2.72
CA VAL A 400 20.51 -17.06 -2.01
C VAL A 400 20.03 -18.51 -1.84
N SER A 401 19.70 -18.95 -0.62
CA SER A 401 19.32 -20.35 -0.34
C SER A 401 18.14 -20.49 0.64
N ASN A 402 17.55 -21.69 0.67
CA ASN A 402 16.37 -22.05 1.46
C ASN A 402 16.76 -22.89 2.70
N ILE A 403 15.91 -22.89 3.72
CA ILE A 403 16.15 -23.48 5.05
C ILE A 403 16.25 -25.02 5.04
N ASP A 404 15.76 -25.72 4.02
CA ASP A 404 15.76 -27.19 4.00
C ASP A 404 16.06 -27.78 2.61
N GLN A 405 17.33 -28.12 2.33
CA GLN A 405 17.67 -29.24 1.43
C GLN A 405 19.14 -29.71 1.63
N PRO A 406 19.40 -31.01 1.89
CA PRO A 406 20.75 -31.54 1.95
C PRO A 406 21.33 -31.73 0.54
N ALA A 407 22.64 -31.51 0.42
CA ALA A 407 23.42 -31.53 -0.82
C ALA A 407 23.13 -32.75 -1.71
N GLN A 408 22.62 -32.52 -2.92
CA GLN A 408 22.62 -33.54 -3.97
C GLN A 408 23.95 -33.50 -4.73
N GLN A 409 24.73 -34.56 -4.55
CA GLN A 409 25.87 -34.93 -5.38
C GLN A 409 25.40 -35.11 -6.83
N ASN A 410 25.85 -34.23 -7.73
CA ASN A 410 25.74 -34.46 -9.18
C ASN A 410 26.64 -35.65 -9.55
N GLN A 411 26.03 -36.80 -9.82
CA GLN A 411 26.67 -37.88 -10.55
C GLN A 411 26.72 -37.48 -12.04
N HIS A 412 27.94 -37.44 -12.57
CA HIS A 412 28.22 -37.43 -14.00
C HIS A 412 27.47 -38.58 -14.70
N ILE A 413 26.70 -38.26 -15.74
CA ILE A 413 26.38 -39.22 -16.79
C ILE A 413 26.93 -38.65 -18.10
N THR A 414 28.04 -39.24 -18.51
CA THR A 414 28.57 -39.23 -19.88
C THR A 414 27.81 -40.30 -20.68
N GLN A 415 27.00 -39.88 -21.64
CA GLN A 415 26.91 -40.32 -23.05
C GLN A 415 25.60 -39.85 -23.67
#